data_AF-A0A9Q1BWX4-F1
#
_entry.id   AF-A0A9Q1BWX4-F1
#
_cell.length_a   1.000
_cell.length_b   1.000
_cell.length_c   1.000
_cell.angle_alpha   90.00
_cell.angle_beta   90.00
_cell.angle_gamma   90.00
#
_symmetry.space_group_name_H-M   'P 1'
#
loop_
_entity.id
_entity.type
_entity.pdbx_description
1 polymer ?
#
loop_
_entity_poly.entity_id
_entity_poly.type
_entity_poly.pdbx_seq_one_letter_code
_entity_poly.pdbx_strand_id
1 'polypeptide(L)'
;MATFRVGVAGDRWRQFFVCCVLLFSSRHVYAKDRATYRMIYQDISFASPCIRRTNATHQVGCTSNLNGNTGVIHLIENQTDIDWLQDKGSHAPYMAVFNADMFKRENIEKILKTGKVSGIVVDHSNHTRKEIIEEERWYSSDKSCPNQNFGLYNDTECPIQWNPYGDGTNFDIDFGVPVFALTHEVEVGFIRDCYFEHNHPNGTAQPEYPLCSMELDDFMFAVKDTPTCMWRTERTSNLETSHYCDPIGDKNVWGFAKNKKPDLASSPSIIIAATQIDATSLFYRLNPRVGSESVVSGFVPLLAAAEAIGKLKKEQKDAFDLDIMFTFFNGESYDYIGSSRIVYDMMRGYFPNNPEDEEEDKDKEKTKLPQINVTDIAYFLELKQLGLGDESTYYAHVDPISQEDEEVYNRTEDIIKILQGAGDVTVEKAPRDQPLPPASFQRFLKSGAKIPGVVLTDHKKEFKNGFYNSRYDIPLFLGIDSETWENDTVILPISEVRDYINSISS
;
A
#
# COMPACT_ATOMS: atom_id res chain seq x y z
N MET A 1 -22.52 -51.27 55.24
CA MET A 1 -22.85 -50.76 56.59
C MET A 1 -23.31 -49.33 56.41
N ALA A 2 -24.62 -49.08 56.54
CA ALA A 2 -25.20 -47.76 56.39
C ALA A 2 -24.95 -46.92 57.65
N THR A 3 -24.73 -45.62 57.49
CA THR A 3 -25.02 -44.64 58.53
C THR A 3 -25.37 -43.32 57.85
N PHE A 4 -26.62 -42.90 58.03
CA PHE A 4 -27.18 -41.63 57.59
C PHE A 4 -26.74 -40.49 58.53
N ARG A 5 -26.61 -39.26 58.00
CA ARG A 5 -26.81 -38.06 58.80
C ARG A 5 -27.68 -37.05 58.05
N VAL A 6 -28.68 -36.57 58.80
CA VAL A 6 -29.84 -35.75 58.45
C VAL A 6 -29.41 -34.33 58.07
N GLY A 7 -30.06 -33.76 57.06
CA GLY A 7 -29.84 -32.38 56.63
C GLY A 7 -30.49 -31.33 57.53
N VAL A 8 -29.95 -30.11 57.50
CA VAL A 8 -30.70 -28.89 57.75
C VAL A 8 -30.63 -28.07 56.46
N ALA A 9 -31.75 -28.05 55.74
CA ALA A 9 -31.97 -27.17 54.61
C ALA A 9 -32.19 -25.75 55.13
N GLY A 10 -31.21 -24.87 54.95
CA GLY A 10 -31.34 -23.52 55.49
C GLY A 10 -30.24 -22.55 55.08
N ASP A 11 -29.72 -22.59 53.84
CA ASP A 11 -28.84 -21.50 53.37
C ASP A 11 -28.72 -21.33 51.84
N ARG A 12 -29.41 -22.14 51.03
CA ARG A 12 -29.38 -21.98 49.56
C ARG A 12 -30.08 -20.72 49.08
N TRP A 13 -31.06 -20.19 49.82
CA TRP A 13 -31.77 -18.96 49.45
C TRP A 13 -30.94 -17.70 49.70
N ARG A 14 -30.11 -17.65 50.75
CA ARG A 14 -29.22 -16.51 51.01
C ARG A 14 -28.09 -16.41 49.98
N GLN A 15 -27.49 -17.54 49.59
CA GLN A 15 -26.47 -17.55 48.53
C GLN A 15 -27.03 -17.22 47.14
N PHE A 16 -28.24 -17.68 46.80
CA PHE A 16 -28.90 -17.30 45.54
C PHE A 16 -29.27 -15.81 45.52
N PHE A 17 -29.75 -15.25 46.64
CA PHE A 17 -30.09 -13.83 46.72
C PHE A 17 -28.85 -12.93 46.62
N VAL A 18 -27.74 -13.31 47.26
CA VAL A 18 -26.47 -12.56 47.18
C VAL A 18 -25.85 -12.65 45.78
N CYS A 19 -25.85 -13.83 45.13
CA CYS A 19 -25.39 -13.95 43.74
C CYS A 19 -26.29 -13.19 42.75
N CYS A 20 -27.62 -13.25 42.91
CA CYS A 20 -28.52 -12.47 42.07
C CYS A 20 -28.35 -10.96 42.31
N VAL A 21 -28.20 -10.49 43.55
CA VAL A 21 -27.95 -9.07 43.84
C VAL A 21 -26.59 -8.62 43.29
N LEU A 22 -25.54 -9.46 43.31
CA LEU A 22 -24.25 -9.16 42.68
C LEU A 22 -24.30 -9.19 41.14
N LEU A 23 -25.10 -10.09 40.55
CA LEU A 23 -25.32 -10.14 39.09
C LEU A 23 -26.24 -9.01 38.59
N PHE A 24 -27.21 -8.56 39.39
CA PHE A 24 -28.06 -7.41 39.06
C PHE A 24 -27.33 -6.08 39.32
N SER A 25 -26.53 -5.96 40.39
CA SER A 25 -25.71 -4.76 40.63
C SER A 25 -24.59 -4.61 39.61
N SER A 26 -23.91 -5.69 39.21
CA SER A 26 -22.94 -5.64 38.10
C SER A 26 -23.60 -5.22 36.79
N ARG A 27 -24.76 -5.79 36.41
CA ARG A 27 -25.50 -5.36 35.21
C ARG A 27 -25.94 -3.89 35.25
N HIS A 28 -26.36 -3.38 36.41
CA HIS A 28 -26.71 -1.96 36.57
C HIS A 28 -25.51 -1.02 36.53
N VAL A 29 -24.32 -1.46 36.99
CA VAL A 29 -23.08 -0.68 36.89
C VAL A 29 -22.58 -0.63 35.45
N TYR A 30 -22.50 -1.77 34.74
CA TYR A 30 -22.09 -1.82 33.33
C TYR A 30 -23.02 -1.03 32.40
N ALA A 31 -24.33 -0.99 32.67
CA ALA A 31 -25.28 -0.21 31.87
C ALA A 31 -25.20 1.31 32.11
N LYS A 32 -24.87 1.74 33.34
CA LYS A 32 -24.70 3.17 33.69
C LYS A 32 -23.36 3.74 33.21
N ASP A 33 -22.33 2.92 33.17
CA ASP A 33 -21.00 3.31 32.70
C ASP A 33 -21.03 3.72 31.22
N ARG A 34 -21.71 2.92 30.38
CA ARG A 34 -21.95 3.26 28.96
C ARG A 34 -22.76 4.54 28.74
N ALA A 35 -23.71 4.84 29.62
CA ALA A 35 -24.51 6.07 29.50
C ALA A 35 -23.68 7.31 29.84
N THR A 36 -22.83 7.23 30.87
CA THR A 36 -21.93 8.32 31.27
C THR A 36 -20.83 8.52 30.23
N TYR A 37 -20.27 7.44 29.69
CA TYR A 37 -19.33 7.49 28.58
C TYR A 37 -19.92 8.26 27.38
N ARG A 38 -21.15 7.93 26.96
CA ARG A 38 -21.83 8.60 25.85
C ARG A 38 -22.23 10.06 26.12
N MET A 39 -22.19 10.53 27.36
CA MET A 39 -22.38 11.94 27.70
C MET A 39 -21.08 12.75 27.59
N ILE A 40 -19.93 12.08 27.56
CA ILE A 40 -18.59 12.70 27.62
C ILE A 40 -17.83 12.50 26.30
N TYR A 41 -17.90 11.29 25.74
CA TYR A 41 -17.13 10.87 24.57
C TYR A 41 -18.03 10.65 23.36
N GLN A 42 -17.53 11.10 22.21
CA GLN A 42 -18.06 10.79 20.90
C GLN A 42 -17.01 9.96 20.15
N ASP A 43 -17.37 8.74 19.79
CA ASP A 43 -16.46 7.85 19.05
C ASP A 43 -16.44 8.25 17.57
N ILE A 44 -15.24 8.26 16.99
CA ILE A 44 -14.99 8.43 15.54
C ILE A 44 -14.84 7.04 14.93
N SER A 45 -15.66 6.71 13.93
CA SER A 45 -15.73 5.38 13.34
C SER A 45 -14.99 5.29 12.01
N PHE A 46 -14.87 6.37 11.25
CA PHE A 46 -14.32 6.37 9.89
C PHE A 46 -12.96 7.08 9.81
N ALA A 47 -11.97 6.44 10.43
CA ALA A 47 -10.59 6.92 10.43
C ALA A 47 -9.62 5.84 9.95
N SER A 48 -8.60 6.25 9.19
CA SER A 48 -7.52 5.38 8.72
C SER A 48 -6.21 5.77 9.41
N PRO A 49 -5.59 4.87 10.20
CA PRO A 49 -4.37 5.18 10.93
C PRO A 49 -3.14 5.13 10.03
N CYS A 50 -2.14 5.93 10.37
CA CYS A 50 -0.77 5.74 9.92
C CYS A 50 -0.10 4.64 10.76
N ILE A 51 0.65 3.75 10.12
CA ILE A 51 1.27 2.60 10.80
C ILE A 51 2.78 2.73 10.85
N ARG A 52 3.40 2.15 11.87
CA ARG A 52 4.86 2.04 11.94
C ARG A 52 5.37 0.96 11.00
N ARG A 53 6.40 1.30 10.23
CA ARG A 53 7.22 0.34 9.48
C ARG A 53 8.68 0.49 9.91
N THR A 54 9.46 -0.57 9.72
CA THR A 54 10.90 -0.56 10.02
C THR A 54 11.68 -0.98 8.80
N ASN A 55 12.85 -0.37 8.62
CA ASN A 55 13.87 -0.79 7.68
C ASN A 55 15.08 -1.31 8.47
N ALA A 56 16.12 -1.80 7.79
CA ALA A 56 17.34 -2.33 8.37
C ALA A 56 18.06 -1.33 9.30
N THR A 57 17.87 -0.02 9.11
CA THR A 57 18.60 1.03 9.83
C THR A 57 17.73 1.91 10.72
N HIS A 58 16.45 2.10 10.40
CA HIS A 58 15.58 3.05 11.09
C HIS A 58 14.10 2.61 11.03
N GLN A 59 13.24 3.34 11.74
CA GLN A 59 11.79 3.19 11.71
C GLN A 59 11.15 4.42 11.09
N VAL A 60 9.95 4.24 10.54
CA VAL A 60 9.15 5.29 9.88
C VAL A 60 7.68 5.10 10.23
N GLY A 61 6.87 6.15 10.02
CA GLY A 61 5.44 6.13 10.30
C GLY A 61 5.10 6.57 11.72
N CYS A 62 4.01 6.03 12.28
CA CYS A 62 3.32 6.63 13.43
C CYS A 62 3.12 5.64 14.58
N THR A 63 2.95 6.15 15.80
CA THR A 63 2.56 5.39 17.00
C THR A 63 1.99 6.31 18.06
N SER A 64 1.08 5.79 18.88
CA SER A 64 0.65 6.36 20.14
C SER A 64 1.47 5.80 21.29
N ASN A 65 1.25 6.37 22.48
CA ASN A 65 1.59 5.76 23.74
C ASN A 65 0.65 4.58 24.03
N LEU A 66 1.07 3.68 24.93
CA LEU A 66 0.33 2.45 25.25
C LEU A 66 -1.13 2.66 25.68
N ASN A 67 -1.46 3.83 26.25
CA ASN A 67 -2.80 4.17 26.72
C ASN A 67 -3.40 5.33 25.90
N GLY A 68 -3.04 5.44 24.62
CA GLY A 68 -3.45 6.54 23.76
C GLY A 68 -2.71 7.85 24.04
N ASN A 69 -2.91 8.80 23.13
CA ASN A 69 -2.47 10.17 23.25
C ASN A 69 -3.70 11.08 23.30
N THR A 70 -3.75 12.01 24.25
CA THR A 70 -4.83 13.00 24.37
C THR A 70 -4.28 14.41 24.14
N GLY A 71 -5.09 15.30 23.57
CA GLY A 71 -4.71 16.71 23.42
C GLY A 71 -5.88 17.61 23.02
N VAL A 72 -5.71 18.92 23.24
CA VAL A 72 -6.70 19.96 22.88
C VAL A 72 -6.72 20.14 21.37
N ILE A 73 -7.91 20.12 20.77
CA ILE A 73 -8.07 20.23 19.31
C ILE A 73 -7.63 21.61 18.84
N HIS A 74 -6.75 21.67 17.83
CA HIS A 74 -6.35 22.89 17.14
C HIS A 74 -6.42 22.68 15.63
N LEU A 75 -7.28 23.45 14.97
CA LEU A 75 -7.47 23.40 13.52
C LEU A 75 -6.36 24.19 12.80
N ILE A 76 -5.82 23.62 11.73
CA ILE A 76 -4.76 24.19 10.89
C ILE A 76 -5.28 24.31 9.47
N GLU A 77 -5.68 25.53 9.10
CA GLU A 77 -6.14 25.87 7.76
C GLU A 77 -5.07 26.65 7.00
N ASN A 78 -4.28 27.46 7.71
CA ASN A 78 -3.25 28.32 7.14
C ASN A 78 -1.94 28.25 7.94
N GLN A 79 -0.86 28.81 7.37
CA GLN A 79 0.44 28.89 8.04
C GLN A 79 0.38 29.64 9.38
N THR A 80 -0.50 30.64 9.50
CA THR A 80 -0.72 31.41 10.73
C THR A 80 -1.16 30.55 11.91
N ASP A 81 -1.86 29.44 11.65
CA ASP A 81 -2.36 28.55 12.70
C ASP A 81 -1.24 27.67 13.25
N ILE A 82 -0.27 27.31 12.40
CA ILE A 82 0.98 26.65 12.80
C ILE A 82 1.80 27.60 13.66
N ASP A 83 1.97 28.84 13.21
CA ASP A 83 2.74 29.87 13.92
C ASP A 83 2.09 30.20 15.28
N TRP A 84 0.75 30.22 15.35
CA TRP A 84 0.01 30.40 16.60
C TRP A 84 0.29 29.25 17.59
N LEU A 85 0.28 28.00 17.12
CA LEU A 85 0.57 26.84 17.96
C LEU A 85 2.01 26.87 18.50
N GLN A 86 2.94 27.34 17.68
CA GLN A 86 4.34 27.56 18.06
C GLN A 86 4.49 28.63 19.14
N ASP A 87 4.01 29.85 18.87
CA ASP A 87 4.34 31.02 19.67
C ASP A 87 3.36 31.28 20.82
N LYS A 88 2.07 31.03 20.60
CA LYS A 88 0.99 31.44 21.50
C LYS A 88 0.33 30.28 22.24
N GLY A 89 0.35 29.06 21.70
CA GLY A 89 -0.35 27.92 22.31
C GLY A 89 0.14 27.59 23.73
N SER A 90 -0.73 27.81 24.74
CA SER A 90 -0.47 27.57 26.17
C SER A 90 -1.08 26.29 26.74
N HIS A 91 -1.98 25.62 26.02
CA HIS A 91 -2.73 24.44 26.47
C HIS A 91 -2.17 23.12 25.94
N ALA A 92 -0.85 23.04 25.74
CA ALA A 92 -0.20 21.80 25.34
C ALA A 92 -0.50 20.67 26.35
N PRO A 93 -0.74 19.42 25.91
CA PRO A 93 -0.57 18.93 24.53
C PRO A 93 -1.76 19.25 23.60
N TYR A 94 -1.45 19.51 22.31
CA TYR A 94 -2.42 19.78 21.25
C TYR A 94 -2.62 18.58 20.31
N MET A 95 -3.84 18.44 19.79
CA MET A 95 -4.19 17.60 18.65
C MET A 95 -4.34 18.47 17.41
N ALA A 96 -3.40 18.35 16.48
CA ALA A 96 -3.36 19.15 15.27
C ALA A 96 -4.29 18.57 14.19
N VAL A 97 -5.33 19.29 13.82
CA VAL A 97 -6.27 18.91 12.76
C VAL A 97 -5.91 19.68 11.49
N PHE A 98 -5.30 19.01 10.53
CA PHE A 98 -4.88 19.60 9.26
C PHE A 98 -6.01 19.60 8.24
N ASN A 99 -6.22 20.76 7.60
CA ASN A 99 -6.75 20.78 6.25
C ASN A 99 -5.80 19.99 5.33
N ALA A 100 -6.36 19.26 4.37
CA ALA A 100 -5.64 18.32 3.53
C ALA A 100 -4.51 18.98 2.71
N ASP A 101 -4.64 20.23 2.27
CA ASP A 101 -3.58 20.95 1.54
C ASP A 101 -2.40 21.36 2.45
N MET A 102 -2.67 21.57 3.74
CA MET A 102 -1.65 21.94 4.73
C MET A 102 -0.83 20.74 5.20
N PHE A 103 -1.31 19.50 4.97
CA PHE A 103 -0.61 18.29 5.34
C PHE A 103 0.50 17.94 4.32
N LYS A 104 1.63 18.64 4.45
CA LYS A 104 2.86 18.49 3.65
C LYS A 104 4.06 18.32 4.58
N ARG A 105 5.13 17.67 4.11
CA ARG A 105 6.37 17.42 4.89
C ARG A 105 6.87 18.62 5.68
N GLU A 106 6.98 19.79 5.04
CA GLU A 106 7.51 21.00 5.68
C GLU A 106 6.70 21.39 6.93
N ASN A 107 5.38 21.33 6.85
CA ASN A 107 4.48 21.70 7.94
C ASN A 107 4.48 20.64 9.05
N ILE A 108 4.54 19.36 8.68
CA ILE A 108 4.66 18.24 9.61
C ILE A 108 5.94 18.38 10.42
N GLU A 109 7.08 18.56 9.77
CA GLU A 109 8.37 18.70 10.45
C GLU A 109 8.40 19.94 11.36
N LYS A 110 7.82 21.07 10.92
CA LYS A 110 7.68 22.28 11.74
C LYS A 110 6.88 22.00 13.00
N ILE A 111 5.76 21.29 12.90
CA ILE A 111 4.88 21.04 14.04
C ILE A 111 5.46 20.02 15.03
N LEU A 112 6.11 18.97 14.53
CA LEU A 112 6.75 17.95 15.36
C LEU A 112 7.94 18.54 16.14
N LYS A 113 8.70 19.46 15.54
CA LYS A 113 9.81 20.18 16.20
C LYS A 113 9.37 21.00 17.42
N THR A 114 8.08 21.38 17.51
CA THR A 114 7.57 22.16 18.65
C THR A 114 7.52 21.36 19.94
N GLY A 115 7.38 20.03 19.87
CA GLY A 115 7.14 19.17 21.03
C GLY A 115 5.80 19.43 21.76
N LYS A 116 4.91 20.26 21.20
CA LYS A 116 3.62 20.62 21.81
C LYS A 116 2.45 19.76 21.30
N VAL A 117 2.65 19.00 20.23
CA VAL A 117 1.61 18.19 19.58
C VAL A 117 1.69 16.74 20.06
N SER A 118 0.56 16.17 20.48
CA SER A 118 0.44 14.77 20.90
C SER A 118 -0.19 13.86 19.85
N GLY A 119 -0.72 14.40 18.76
CA GLY A 119 -1.29 13.63 17.65
C GLY A 119 -1.75 14.52 16.52
N ILE A 120 -1.91 13.92 15.34
CA ILE A 120 -2.28 14.62 14.11
C ILE A 120 -3.50 13.96 13.48
N VAL A 121 -4.43 14.77 12.99
CA VAL A 121 -5.57 14.31 12.23
C VAL A 121 -5.63 15.08 10.92
N VAL A 122 -5.93 14.38 9.83
CA VAL A 122 -5.98 14.96 8.49
C VAL A 122 -7.39 14.83 7.95
N ASP A 123 -7.95 15.93 7.46
CA ASP A 123 -9.19 15.89 6.70
C ASP A 123 -8.96 15.22 5.35
N HIS A 124 -9.61 14.07 5.14
CA HIS A 124 -9.64 13.34 3.88
C HIS A 124 -11.09 13.04 3.45
N SER A 125 -12.00 13.96 3.80
CA SER A 125 -13.39 13.91 3.40
C SER A 125 -13.59 13.96 1.88
N ASN A 126 -14.80 13.63 1.41
CA ASN A 126 -15.09 13.58 -0.03
C ASN A 126 -14.99 14.98 -0.67
N HIS A 127 -15.56 16.00 -0.02
CA HIS A 127 -15.41 17.40 -0.41
C HIS A 127 -13.94 17.80 -0.62
N THR A 128 -13.09 17.61 0.40
CA THR A 128 -11.69 18.03 0.33
C THR A 128 -10.88 17.22 -0.68
N ARG A 129 -11.22 15.94 -0.89
CA ARG A 129 -10.64 15.14 -1.97
C ARG A 129 -10.97 15.68 -3.36
N LYS A 130 -12.25 16.00 -3.61
CA LYS A 130 -12.70 16.56 -4.89
C LYS A 130 -11.99 17.88 -5.18
N GLU A 131 -11.93 18.78 -4.20
CA GLU A 131 -11.25 20.07 -4.33
C GLU A 131 -9.76 19.91 -4.72
N ILE A 132 -9.02 19.04 -4.03
CA ILE A 132 -7.59 18.80 -4.31
C ILE A 132 -7.37 18.27 -5.73
N ILE A 133 -8.24 17.36 -6.19
CA ILE A 133 -8.13 16.73 -7.52
C ILE A 133 -8.52 17.73 -8.62
N GLU A 134 -9.62 18.46 -8.45
CA GLU A 134 -10.14 19.42 -9.45
C GLU A 134 -9.24 20.64 -9.61
N GLU A 135 -8.63 21.12 -8.52
CA GLU A 135 -7.69 22.25 -8.54
C GLU A 135 -6.24 21.86 -8.84
N GLU A 136 -6.02 20.59 -9.16
CA GLU A 136 -4.71 20.10 -9.57
C GLU A 136 -3.61 20.31 -8.51
N ARG A 137 -3.96 20.21 -7.21
CA ARG A 137 -3.02 20.42 -6.10
C ARG A 137 -2.17 19.18 -5.84
N TRP A 138 -1.19 18.95 -6.72
CA TRP A 138 -0.34 17.75 -6.74
C TRP A 138 0.38 17.46 -5.42
N TYR A 139 0.37 16.19 -5.02
CA TYR A 139 0.96 15.72 -3.77
C TYR A 139 1.23 14.21 -3.85
N SER A 140 2.48 13.83 -3.60
CA SER A 140 2.89 12.44 -3.44
C SER A 140 3.60 12.24 -2.10
N SER A 141 3.17 11.22 -1.35
CA SER A 141 3.82 10.84 -0.09
C SER A 141 5.07 9.98 -0.29
N ASP A 142 5.29 9.52 -1.53
CA ASP A 142 6.48 8.76 -1.92
C ASP A 142 7.69 9.68 -2.09
N LYS A 143 8.88 9.10 -2.27
CA LYS A 143 10.10 9.83 -2.56
C LYS A 143 10.05 10.40 -3.98
N SER A 144 10.83 11.44 -4.22
CA SER A 144 10.96 11.99 -5.58
C SER A 144 11.59 10.99 -6.56
N CYS A 145 12.34 10.03 -6.02
CA CYS A 145 13.00 8.95 -6.75
C CYS A 145 12.65 7.60 -6.10
N PRO A 146 11.53 6.98 -6.50
CA PRO A 146 11.09 5.71 -5.93
C PRO A 146 12.13 4.59 -6.14
N ASN A 147 12.34 3.77 -5.12
CA ASN A 147 13.23 2.60 -5.11
C ASN A 147 14.69 2.84 -5.60
N GLN A 148 15.19 4.07 -5.54
CA GLN A 148 16.52 4.44 -6.07
C GLN A 148 17.64 3.50 -5.58
N ASN A 149 17.65 3.14 -4.29
CA ASN A 149 18.72 2.33 -3.69
C ASN A 149 18.70 0.85 -4.13
N PHE A 150 17.60 0.39 -4.72
CA PHE A 150 17.38 -1.01 -5.09
C PHE A 150 17.26 -1.23 -6.60
N GLY A 151 17.28 -0.15 -7.38
CA GLY A 151 17.28 -0.20 -8.84
C GLY A 151 18.55 -0.80 -9.47
N LEU A 152 18.60 -0.72 -10.79
CA LEU A 152 19.77 -1.11 -11.59
C LEU A 152 20.89 -0.05 -11.50
N TYR A 153 20.50 1.23 -11.53
CA TYR A 153 21.42 2.36 -11.53
C TYR A 153 21.80 2.70 -10.09
N ASN A 154 23.01 2.31 -9.68
CA ASN A 154 23.58 2.59 -8.35
C ASN A 154 24.12 4.04 -8.24
N ASP A 155 23.48 5.00 -8.89
CA ASP A 155 23.90 6.39 -8.81
C ASP A 155 23.35 7.02 -7.53
N THR A 156 24.25 7.58 -6.71
CA THR A 156 23.90 8.33 -5.50
C THR A 156 23.06 9.57 -5.82
N GLU A 157 23.17 10.08 -7.04
CA GLU A 157 22.36 11.17 -7.56
C GLU A 157 21.24 10.59 -8.40
N CYS A 158 20.01 11.00 -8.13
CA CYS A 158 18.86 10.59 -8.93
C CYS A 158 18.86 11.37 -10.26
N PRO A 159 19.25 10.75 -11.39
CA PRO A 159 19.47 11.47 -12.65
C PRO A 159 18.17 12.05 -13.22
N ILE A 160 17.05 11.37 -12.96
CA ILE A 160 15.71 11.81 -13.32
C ILE A 160 14.83 11.69 -12.08
N GLN A 161 14.31 12.82 -11.62
CA GLN A 161 13.27 12.85 -10.59
C GLN A 161 11.95 12.39 -11.21
N TRP A 162 11.75 11.07 -11.29
CA TRP A 162 10.54 10.48 -11.86
C TRP A 162 9.27 11.01 -11.20
N ASN A 163 9.29 11.27 -9.90
CA ASN A 163 8.17 11.80 -9.13
C ASN A 163 8.50 13.21 -8.58
N PRO A 164 8.35 14.29 -9.35
CA PRO A 164 8.74 15.63 -8.90
C PRO A 164 7.95 16.12 -7.66
N TYR A 165 6.74 15.59 -7.43
CA TYR A 165 5.87 15.96 -6.31
C TYR A 165 6.04 15.07 -5.07
N GLY A 166 7.00 14.13 -5.11
CA GLY A 166 7.29 13.23 -4.00
C GLY A 166 8.05 13.92 -2.87
N ASP A 167 7.44 14.02 -1.69
CA ASP A 167 8.06 14.62 -0.50
C ASP A 167 8.71 13.60 0.45
N GLY A 168 8.52 12.30 0.22
CA GLY A 168 9.11 11.22 1.01
C GLY A 168 8.50 11.02 2.41
N THR A 169 7.38 11.69 2.74
CA THR A 169 6.74 11.61 4.06
C THR A 169 6.45 10.17 4.48
N ASN A 170 6.07 9.30 3.54
CA ASN A 170 5.75 7.89 3.78
C ASN A 170 6.96 7.05 4.24
N PHE A 171 8.18 7.41 3.80
CA PHE A 171 9.37 6.58 3.89
C PHE A 171 10.55 7.19 4.65
N ASP A 172 10.49 8.47 4.99
CA ASP A 172 11.62 9.17 5.64
C ASP A 172 11.28 9.70 7.04
N ILE A 173 9.99 9.82 7.40
CA ILE A 173 9.56 10.46 8.65
C ILE A 173 9.10 9.43 9.67
N ASP A 174 9.70 9.48 10.86
CA ASP A 174 9.13 8.92 12.08
C ASP A 174 8.39 10.04 12.80
N PHE A 175 7.06 9.96 12.84
CA PHE A 175 6.22 11.01 13.40
C PHE A 175 6.33 11.06 14.93
N GLY A 176 6.57 9.92 15.58
CA GLY A 176 6.58 9.81 17.05
C GLY A 176 5.23 10.08 17.73
N VAL A 177 4.18 10.36 16.96
CA VAL A 177 2.80 10.61 17.41
C VAL A 177 1.81 9.87 16.49
N PRO A 178 0.58 9.56 16.95
CA PRO A 178 -0.47 8.97 16.12
C PRO A 178 -0.89 9.94 15.03
N VAL A 179 -1.19 9.41 13.84
CA VAL A 179 -1.72 10.19 12.72
C VAL A 179 -2.88 9.46 12.08
N PHE A 180 -4.03 10.13 11.96
CA PHE A 180 -5.25 9.54 11.38
C PHE A 180 -5.79 10.39 10.24
N ALA A 181 -6.25 9.75 9.17
CA ALA A 181 -7.03 10.40 8.11
C ALA A 181 -8.52 10.16 8.35
N LEU A 182 -9.33 11.22 8.37
CA LEU A 182 -10.79 11.14 8.50
C LEU A 182 -11.43 11.13 7.12
N THR A 183 -12.24 10.11 6.83
CA THR A 183 -12.84 9.96 5.49
C THR A 183 -14.26 10.50 5.38
N HIS A 184 -14.94 10.71 6.52
CA HIS A 184 -16.37 11.03 6.57
C HIS A 184 -16.64 12.49 6.96
N GLU A 185 -17.41 13.20 6.13
CA GLU A 185 -17.68 14.64 6.28
C GLU A 185 -18.37 15.00 7.59
N VAL A 186 -19.30 14.18 8.05
CA VAL A 186 -20.02 14.42 9.31
C VAL A 186 -19.08 14.40 10.53
N GLU A 187 -18.08 13.52 10.52
CA GLU A 187 -17.11 13.41 11.63
C GLU A 187 -16.13 14.59 11.61
N VAL A 188 -15.69 15.00 10.42
CA VAL A 188 -14.88 16.21 10.23
C VAL A 188 -15.66 17.46 10.68
N GLY A 189 -16.93 17.58 10.27
CA GLY A 189 -17.83 18.66 10.68
C GLY A 189 -17.99 18.74 12.20
N PHE A 190 -18.24 17.61 12.85
CA PHE A 190 -18.34 17.54 14.31
C PHE A 190 -17.07 18.05 15.02
N ILE A 191 -15.89 17.65 14.54
CA ILE A 191 -14.62 18.11 15.12
C ILE A 191 -14.43 19.62 14.92
N ARG A 192 -14.79 20.13 13.74
CA ARG A 192 -14.72 21.57 13.44
C ARG A 192 -15.67 22.36 14.33
N ASP A 193 -16.91 21.91 14.48
CA ASP A 193 -17.91 22.55 15.34
C ASP A 193 -17.41 22.60 16.80
N CYS A 194 -16.88 21.48 17.31
CA CYS A 194 -16.30 21.42 18.66
C CYS A 194 -15.11 22.39 18.83
N TYR A 195 -14.27 22.54 17.81
CA TYR A 195 -13.18 23.52 17.82
C TYR A 195 -13.70 24.96 17.85
N PHE A 196 -14.67 25.31 16.99
CA PHE A 196 -15.20 26.68 16.92
C PHE A 196 -16.01 27.08 18.15
N GLU A 197 -16.69 26.14 18.79
CA GLU A 197 -17.47 26.39 20.01
C GLU A 197 -16.58 26.59 21.25
N HIS A 198 -15.45 25.85 21.35
CA HIS A 198 -14.67 25.77 22.59
C HIS A 198 -13.23 26.30 22.50
N ASN A 199 -12.55 26.10 21.38
CA ASN A 199 -11.10 26.27 21.26
C ASN A 199 -10.71 27.44 20.34
N HIS A 200 -11.65 28.03 19.60
CA HIS A 200 -11.35 29.12 18.68
C HIS A 200 -10.94 30.40 19.44
N PRO A 201 -9.75 30.98 19.15
CA PRO A 201 -9.27 32.15 19.87
C PRO A 201 -10.06 33.40 19.48
N ASN A 202 -10.77 34.01 20.44
CA ASN A 202 -11.40 35.31 20.26
C ASN A 202 -10.36 36.45 20.34
N GLY A 203 -9.71 36.74 19.21
CA GLY A 203 -8.72 37.81 19.10
C GLY A 203 -7.36 37.46 19.73
N THR A 204 -6.91 38.23 20.72
CA THR A 204 -5.62 37.99 21.39
C THR A 204 -5.72 37.14 22.66
N ALA A 205 -6.94 36.81 23.10
CA ALA A 205 -7.17 36.02 24.30
C ALA A 205 -7.01 34.52 24.01
N GLN A 206 -6.44 33.79 24.97
CA GLN A 206 -6.40 32.33 24.92
C GLN A 206 -7.80 31.76 25.14
N PRO A 207 -8.13 30.58 24.58
CA PRO A 207 -9.40 29.91 24.85
C PRO A 207 -9.53 29.58 26.34
N GLU A 208 -10.65 29.96 26.96
CA GLU A 208 -10.94 29.62 28.36
C GLU A 208 -11.65 28.27 28.46
N TYR A 209 -11.44 27.57 29.57
CA TYR A 209 -12.09 26.29 29.84
C TYR A 209 -13.63 26.45 29.93
N PRO A 210 -14.45 25.53 29.39
CA PRO A 210 -14.14 24.17 28.92
C PRO A 210 -13.62 24.08 27.47
N LEU A 211 -12.57 23.28 27.28
CA LEU A 211 -11.93 23.02 25.99
C LEU A 211 -12.40 21.69 25.39
N CYS A 212 -12.38 21.62 24.06
CA CYS A 212 -12.59 20.38 23.32
C CYS A 212 -11.26 19.63 23.11
N SER A 213 -11.24 18.35 23.43
CA SER A 213 -10.04 17.49 23.31
C SER A 213 -10.36 16.21 22.57
N MET A 214 -9.33 15.62 21.98
CA MET A 214 -9.41 14.34 21.25
C MET A 214 -8.34 13.38 21.77
N GLU A 215 -8.67 12.10 21.74
CA GLU A 215 -7.78 11.00 22.08
C GLU A 215 -7.58 10.10 20.86
N LEU A 216 -6.33 9.72 20.58
CA LEU A 216 -5.95 8.84 19.47
C LEU A 216 -5.17 7.65 20.03
N ASP A 217 -5.57 6.44 19.63
CA ASP A 217 -4.95 5.20 20.07
C ASP A 217 -4.55 4.33 18.86
N ASP A 218 -3.24 4.14 18.67
CA ASP A 218 -2.63 3.29 17.63
C ASP A 218 -1.27 2.73 18.08
N PHE A 219 -1.17 2.19 19.30
CA PHE A 219 0.12 1.76 19.86
C PHE A 219 0.78 0.66 19.02
N MET A 220 1.99 0.92 18.51
CA MET A 220 2.74 -0.01 17.67
C MET A 220 3.86 -0.69 18.47
N PHE A 221 3.86 -2.03 18.48
CA PHE A 221 4.82 -2.86 19.21
C PHE A 221 6.25 -2.84 18.65
N ALA A 222 6.40 -2.56 17.35
CA ALA A 222 7.68 -2.49 16.66
C ALA A 222 8.51 -1.26 17.11
N VAL A 223 9.82 -1.43 17.25
CA VAL A 223 10.74 -0.36 17.67
C VAL A 223 12.10 -0.47 16.97
N LYS A 224 12.76 0.68 16.79
CA LYS A 224 14.13 0.90 16.34
C LYS A 224 14.39 0.53 14.88
N ASP A 225 14.52 -0.76 14.56
CA ASP A 225 14.90 -1.25 13.23
C ASP A 225 14.41 -2.70 13.03
N THR A 226 14.42 -3.18 11.78
CA THR A 226 13.96 -4.54 11.45
C THR A 226 14.76 -5.64 12.16
N PRO A 227 16.11 -5.62 12.22
CA PRO A 227 16.87 -6.63 12.95
C PRO A 227 16.51 -6.71 14.43
N THR A 228 16.35 -5.56 15.10
CA THR A 228 15.95 -5.51 16.51
C THR A 228 14.53 -6.05 16.69
N CYS A 229 13.61 -5.67 15.81
CA CYS A 229 12.22 -6.10 15.90
C CYS A 229 12.06 -7.61 15.65
N MET A 230 12.64 -8.14 14.57
CA MET A 230 12.61 -9.56 14.25
C MET A 230 13.29 -10.39 15.34
N TRP A 231 14.44 -9.93 15.85
CA TRP A 231 15.13 -10.60 16.95
C TRP A 231 14.27 -10.71 18.23
N ARG A 232 13.45 -9.69 18.53
CA ARG A 232 12.51 -9.73 19.66
C ARG A 232 11.35 -10.70 19.41
N THR A 233 10.85 -10.76 18.19
CA THR A 233 9.76 -11.67 17.78
C THR A 233 10.20 -13.14 17.83
N GLU A 234 11.41 -13.45 17.37
CA GLU A 234 11.93 -14.83 17.31
C GLU A 234 12.37 -15.36 18.69
N ARG A 235 12.56 -14.49 19.68
CA ARG A 235 13.06 -14.88 21.00
C ARG A 235 11.93 -15.32 21.92
N THR A 236 11.77 -16.63 22.06
CA THR A 236 10.91 -17.29 23.04
C THR A 236 11.50 -17.28 24.45
N SER A 237 11.66 -16.10 25.06
CA SER A 237 12.18 -16.01 26.44
C SER A 237 11.10 -16.08 27.53
N ASN A 238 9.81 -16.04 27.16
CA ASN A 238 8.68 -16.10 28.10
C ASN A 238 7.87 -17.38 27.85
N LEU A 239 7.07 -17.80 28.85
CA LEU A 239 6.05 -18.85 28.71
C LEU A 239 5.00 -18.51 27.63
N GLU A 240 4.96 -17.26 27.17
CA GLU A 240 4.14 -16.75 26.07
C GLU A 240 5.02 -16.23 24.93
N THR A 241 4.70 -16.61 23.70
CA THR A 241 5.31 -16.07 22.47
C THR A 241 4.73 -14.69 22.18
N SER A 242 5.53 -13.63 22.33
CA SER A 242 5.14 -12.26 21.95
C SER A 242 5.63 -11.93 20.55
N HIS A 243 4.71 -11.68 19.62
CA HIS A 243 5.01 -11.23 18.26
C HIS A 243 5.00 -9.69 18.20
N TYR A 244 6.07 -9.07 17.69
CA TYR A 244 6.22 -7.60 17.68
C TYR A 244 6.15 -6.98 16.27
N CYS A 245 6.47 -7.75 15.23
CA CYS A 245 6.39 -7.33 13.83
C CYS A 245 6.37 -8.53 12.90
N ASP A 246 5.89 -8.28 11.68
CA ASP A 246 5.84 -9.21 10.57
C ASP A 246 6.63 -8.67 9.37
N PRO A 247 7.25 -9.53 8.56
CA PRO A 247 7.83 -9.11 7.28
C PRO A 247 6.72 -8.62 6.35
N ILE A 248 6.98 -7.49 5.66
CA ILE A 248 6.09 -7.00 4.61
C ILE A 248 6.30 -7.89 3.37
N GLY A 249 5.22 -8.43 2.85
CA GLY A 249 5.25 -9.23 1.64
C GLY A 249 3.89 -9.84 1.36
N ASP A 250 3.73 -10.28 0.13
CA ASP A 250 2.55 -11.00 -0.34
C ASP A 250 2.96 -11.87 -1.54
N LYS A 251 2.00 -12.42 -2.27
CA LYS A 251 2.24 -13.36 -3.37
C LYS A 251 2.24 -12.65 -4.71
N ASN A 252 3.25 -12.97 -5.51
CA ASN A 252 3.20 -12.71 -6.95
C ASN A 252 2.22 -13.69 -7.62
N VAL A 253 1.56 -13.23 -8.67
CA VAL A 253 0.67 -14.07 -9.49
C VAL A 253 1.31 -14.20 -10.86
N TRP A 254 1.39 -15.41 -11.40
CA TRP A 254 1.90 -15.63 -12.74
C TRP A 254 1.20 -16.80 -13.41
N GLY A 255 1.22 -16.83 -14.75
CA GLY A 255 0.61 -17.90 -15.53
C GLY A 255 1.06 -17.89 -16.99
N PHE A 256 1.02 -19.05 -17.64
CA PHE A 256 1.40 -19.23 -19.04
C PHE A 256 0.20 -19.15 -19.99
N ALA A 257 0.44 -18.65 -21.19
CA ALA A 257 -0.56 -18.64 -22.27
C ALA A 257 -0.74 -20.03 -22.89
N LYS A 258 0.36 -20.79 -23.07
CA LYS A 258 0.28 -22.17 -23.57
C LYS A 258 -0.32 -23.09 -22.52
N ASN A 259 -1.08 -24.08 -23.00
CA ASN A 259 -1.62 -25.14 -22.15
C ASN A 259 -0.63 -26.29 -21.92
N LYS A 260 0.46 -26.31 -22.69
CA LYS A 260 1.54 -27.29 -22.55
C LYS A 260 2.60 -26.73 -21.61
N LYS A 261 3.39 -27.63 -21.01
CA LYS A 261 4.59 -27.24 -20.29
C LYS A 261 5.50 -26.45 -21.24
N PRO A 262 6.10 -25.34 -20.80
CA PRO A 262 7.01 -24.58 -21.64
C PRO A 262 8.17 -25.51 -22.06
N ASP A 263 8.51 -25.49 -23.35
CA ASP A 263 9.67 -26.23 -23.85
C ASP A 263 10.92 -25.38 -23.60
N LEU A 264 11.71 -25.80 -22.61
CA LEU A 264 12.97 -25.13 -22.24
C LEU A 264 14.19 -25.73 -22.95
N ALA A 265 14.00 -26.71 -23.85
CA ALA A 265 15.12 -27.33 -24.59
C ALA A 265 15.80 -26.36 -25.57
N SER A 266 15.14 -25.25 -25.93
CA SER A 266 15.60 -24.23 -26.87
C SER A 266 15.60 -22.83 -26.25
N SER A 267 16.24 -22.70 -25.08
CA SER A 267 16.47 -21.42 -24.40
C SER A 267 17.18 -20.41 -25.33
N PRO A 268 16.73 -19.14 -25.43
CA PRO A 268 15.60 -18.53 -24.72
C PRO A 268 14.23 -18.82 -25.35
N SER A 269 13.20 -19.11 -24.54
CA SER A 269 11.88 -19.56 -25.02
C SER A 269 10.64 -18.86 -24.41
N ILE A 270 10.82 -17.91 -23.48
CA ILE A 270 9.72 -17.26 -22.75
C ILE A 270 9.70 -15.74 -22.95
N ILE A 271 8.51 -15.18 -23.19
CA ILE A 271 8.23 -13.74 -23.11
C ILE A 271 7.58 -13.46 -21.76
N ILE A 272 8.15 -12.55 -20.97
CA ILE A 272 7.50 -12.08 -19.73
C ILE A 272 6.71 -10.82 -20.05
N ALA A 273 5.40 -10.87 -19.81
CA ALA A 273 4.53 -9.70 -19.82
C ALA A 273 4.16 -9.38 -18.36
N ALA A 274 4.61 -8.23 -17.86
CA ALA A 274 4.65 -7.92 -16.44
C ALA A 274 3.96 -6.61 -16.08
N THR A 275 3.51 -6.52 -14.82
CA THR A 275 3.00 -5.29 -14.18
C THR A 275 3.17 -5.41 -12.67
N GLN A 276 3.24 -4.26 -11.98
CA GLN A 276 3.04 -4.20 -10.53
C GLN A 276 1.56 -4.30 -10.16
N ILE A 277 1.23 -4.83 -8.97
CA ILE A 277 -0.13 -4.91 -8.43
C ILE A 277 -0.29 -4.31 -7.03
N ASP A 278 0.74 -3.61 -6.54
CA ASP A 278 0.73 -2.94 -5.24
C ASP A 278 0.99 -1.43 -5.34
N ALA A 279 0.29 -0.67 -4.51
CA ALA A 279 0.50 0.75 -4.27
C ALA A 279 0.83 0.97 -2.80
N THR A 280 1.36 2.15 -2.47
CA THR A 280 1.57 2.57 -1.09
C THR A 280 0.90 3.91 -0.79
N SER A 281 0.64 4.14 0.49
CA SER A 281 0.14 5.39 1.04
C SER A 281 0.56 5.47 2.51
N LEU A 282 0.56 6.68 3.06
CA LEU A 282 0.82 6.93 4.48
C LEU A 282 -0.23 6.27 5.39
N PHE A 283 -1.48 6.22 4.93
CA PHE A 283 -2.61 5.73 5.73
C PHE A 283 -2.94 4.28 5.39
N TYR A 284 -2.98 3.44 6.41
CA TYR A 284 -3.31 2.03 6.28
C TYR A 284 -4.82 1.83 6.10
N ARG A 285 -5.18 0.99 5.13
CA ARG A 285 -6.58 0.65 4.78
C ARG A 285 -7.46 1.88 4.51
N LEU A 286 -6.88 2.88 3.85
CA LEU A 286 -7.63 4.04 3.39
C LEU A 286 -8.79 3.64 2.46
N ASN A 287 -9.92 4.30 2.63
CA ASN A 287 -11.11 4.14 1.78
C ASN A 287 -11.49 5.50 1.17
N PRO A 288 -11.56 5.65 -0.17
CA PRO A 288 -11.28 4.66 -1.22
C PRO A 288 -9.82 4.19 -1.24
N ARG A 289 -9.59 3.01 -1.84
CA ARG A 289 -8.24 2.47 -2.00
C ARG A 289 -7.44 3.30 -3.01
N VAL A 290 -6.16 3.46 -2.71
CA VAL A 290 -5.19 4.18 -3.56
C VAL A 290 -4.64 3.27 -4.66
N GLY A 291 -4.09 3.90 -5.70
CA GLY A 291 -3.32 3.21 -6.74
C GLY A 291 -4.03 3.10 -8.09
N SER A 292 -4.92 4.04 -8.41
CA SER A 292 -5.74 3.97 -9.62
C SER A 292 -4.89 4.13 -10.88
N GLU A 293 -4.14 5.22 -10.95
CA GLU A 293 -3.18 5.44 -12.02
C GLU A 293 -1.95 4.56 -11.78
N SER A 294 -1.36 4.58 -10.57
CA SER A 294 -0.04 3.97 -10.38
C SER A 294 -0.02 2.44 -10.56
N VAL A 295 -1.15 1.76 -10.38
CA VAL A 295 -1.22 0.29 -10.37
C VAL A 295 -2.34 -0.24 -11.27
N VAL A 296 -3.58 0.20 -11.05
CA VAL A 296 -4.75 -0.32 -11.78
C VAL A 296 -4.64 -0.08 -13.28
N SER A 297 -4.13 1.09 -13.69
CA SER A 297 -3.92 1.41 -15.10
C SER A 297 -2.93 0.46 -15.81
N GLY A 298 -2.02 -0.19 -15.10
CA GLY A 298 -1.06 -1.14 -15.67
C GLY A 298 -1.60 -2.56 -15.75
N PHE A 299 -2.16 -3.06 -14.64
CA PHE A 299 -2.56 -4.47 -14.57
C PHE A 299 -3.88 -4.77 -15.26
N VAL A 300 -4.81 -3.81 -15.34
CA VAL A 300 -6.11 -4.04 -16.02
C VAL A 300 -5.90 -4.28 -17.52
N PRO A 301 -5.11 -3.48 -18.26
CA PRO A 301 -4.76 -3.79 -19.65
C PRO A 301 -4.03 -5.12 -19.81
N LEU A 302 -3.13 -5.48 -18.89
CA LEU A 302 -2.43 -6.77 -18.96
C LEU A 302 -3.39 -7.95 -18.80
N LEU A 303 -4.33 -7.86 -17.86
CA LEU A 303 -5.39 -8.86 -17.71
C LEU A 303 -6.31 -8.92 -18.93
N ALA A 304 -6.66 -7.77 -19.53
CA ALA A 304 -7.44 -7.73 -20.76
C ALA A 304 -6.69 -8.39 -21.93
N ALA A 305 -5.38 -8.19 -22.04
CA ALA A 305 -4.53 -8.86 -23.02
C ALA A 305 -4.45 -10.37 -22.76
N ALA A 306 -4.30 -10.79 -21.50
CA ALA A 306 -4.30 -12.20 -21.11
C ALA A 306 -5.64 -12.89 -21.44
N GLU A 307 -6.77 -12.23 -21.22
CA GLU A 307 -8.10 -12.70 -21.60
C GLU A 307 -8.25 -12.80 -23.13
N ALA A 308 -7.79 -11.80 -23.88
CA ALA A 308 -7.85 -11.80 -25.34
C ALA A 308 -7.02 -12.94 -25.95
N ILE A 309 -5.81 -13.18 -25.44
CA ILE A 309 -4.96 -14.32 -25.84
C ILE A 309 -5.56 -15.63 -25.33
N GLY A 310 -6.15 -15.64 -24.15
CA GLY A 310 -6.83 -16.78 -23.54
C GLY A 310 -7.93 -17.36 -24.42
N LYS A 311 -8.69 -16.49 -25.10
CA LYS A 311 -9.77 -16.82 -26.05
C LYS A 311 -9.30 -17.49 -27.34
N LEU A 312 -8.01 -17.46 -27.67
CA LEU A 312 -7.48 -18.17 -28.83
C LEU A 312 -7.63 -19.69 -28.66
N LYS A 313 -7.84 -20.40 -29.77
CA LYS A 313 -7.95 -21.87 -29.76
C LYS A 313 -6.64 -22.50 -29.28
N LYS A 314 -6.74 -23.68 -28.66
CA LYS A 314 -5.58 -24.40 -28.13
C LYS A 314 -4.51 -24.64 -29.20
N GLU A 315 -4.92 -24.98 -30.42
CA GLU A 315 -4.00 -25.25 -31.53
C GLU A 315 -3.24 -24.00 -31.96
N GLN A 316 -3.85 -22.81 -31.82
CA GLN A 316 -3.20 -21.54 -32.13
C GLN A 316 -2.16 -21.18 -31.06
N LYS A 317 -2.51 -21.37 -29.78
CA LYS A 317 -1.59 -21.11 -28.65
C LYS A 317 -0.40 -22.08 -28.66
N ASP A 318 -0.66 -23.36 -28.95
CA ASP A 318 0.37 -24.39 -29.06
C ASP A 318 1.31 -24.18 -30.26
N ALA A 319 0.91 -23.36 -31.25
CA ALA A 319 1.72 -23.03 -32.42
C ALA A 319 2.64 -21.82 -32.21
N PHE A 320 2.57 -21.14 -31.06
CA PHE A 320 3.51 -20.04 -30.77
C PHE A 320 4.93 -20.59 -30.61
N ASP A 321 5.91 -19.93 -31.23
CA ASP A 321 7.32 -20.31 -31.07
C ASP A 321 7.78 -20.08 -29.62
N LEU A 322 7.44 -18.91 -29.06
CA LEU A 322 7.74 -18.53 -27.67
C LEU A 322 6.48 -18.68 -26.80
N ASP A 323 6.66 -19.04 -25.53
CA ASP A 323 5.57 -19.00 -24.55
C ASP A 323 5.46 -17.60 -23.93
N ILE A 324 4.26 -17.21 -23.49
CA ILE A 324 4.01 -15.92 -22.83
C ILE A 324 3.69 -16.20 -21.37
N MET A 325 4.49 -15.65 -20.47
CA MET A 325 4.27 -15.68 -19.03
C MET A 325 3.73 -14.32 -18.59
N PHE A 326 2.44 -14.28 -18.25
CA PHE A 326 1.84 -13.12 -17.59
C PHE A 326 2.25 -13.12 -16.13
N THR A 327 2.80 -12.00 -15.64
CA THR A 327 3.33 -11.89 -14.28
C THR A 327 2.86 -10.60 -13.63
N PHE A 328 2.39 -10.71 -12.39
CA PHE A 328 1.88 -9.64 -11.57
C PHE A 328 2.71 -9.60 -10.29
N PHE A 329 3.55 -8.59 -10.15
CA PHE A 329 4.48 -8.46 -9.04
C PHE A 329 3.85 -7.67 -7.89
N ASN A 330 3.95 -8.21 -6.68
CA ASN A 330 3.46 -7.59 -5.46
C ASN A 330 4.64 -7.17 -4.57
N GLY A 331 4.55 -6.00 -3.96
CA GLY A 331 5.62 -5.41 -3.15
C GLY A 331 6.65 -4.64 -3.98
N GLU A 332 6.31 -4.18 -5.18
CA GLU A 332 7.18 -3.35 -6.01
C GLU A 332 7.34 -1.94 -5.45
N SER A 333 6.34 -1.41 -4.74
CA SER A 333 6.42 -0.12 -4.04
C SER A 333 7.35 -0.13 -2.82
N TYR A 334 7.83 -1.31 -2.41
CA TYR A 334 8.72 -1.50 -1.27
C TYR A 334 10.01 -2.17 -1.73
N ASP A 335 10.88 -1.44 -2.43
CA ASP A 335 12.22 -1.91 -2.80
C ASP A 335 12.23 -3.20 -3.66
N TYR A 336 11.20 -3.40 -4.48
CA TYR A 336 11.07 -4.52 -5.41
C TYR A 336 11.03 -5.92 -4.75
N ILE A 337 10.27 -6.07 -3.66
CA ILE A 337 10.15 -7.36 -2.94
C ILE A 337 9.75 -8.50 -3.90
N GLY A 338 8.71 -8.29 -4.69
CA GLY A 338 8.11 -9.32 -5.54
C GLY A 338 9.03 -9.78 -6.65
N SER A 339 9.47 -8.84 -7.49
CA SER A 339 10.34 -9.13 -8.63
C SER A 339 11.73 -9.60 -8.18
N SER A 340 12.29 -9.04 -7.11
CA SER A 340 13.57 -9.53 -6.57
C SER A 340 13.46 -10.97 -6.06
N ARG A 341 12.32 -11.37 -5.48
CA ARG A 341 12.11 -12.76 -5.04
C ARG A 341 12.05 -13.72 -6.24
N ILE A 342 11.32 -13.36 -7.30
CA ILE A 342 11.25 -14.20 -8.52
C ILE A 342 12.62 -14.36 -9.16
N VAL A 343 13.39 -13.27 -9.30
CA VAL A 343 14.75 -13.35 -9.86
C VAL A 343 15.65 -14.23 -9.01
N TYR A 344 15.58 -14.11 -7.68
CA TYR A 344 16.34 -14.96 -6.77
C TYR A 344 16.00 -16.45 -6.96
N ASP A 345 14.71 -16.78 -7.07
CA ASP A 345 14.27 -18.16 -7.26
C ASP A 345 14.66 -18.71 -8.65
N MET A 346 14.56 -17.92 -9.71
CA MET A 346 15.01 -18.31 -11.06
C MET A 346 16.51 -18.59 -11.10
N MET A 347 17.34 -17.72 -10.49
CA MET A 347 18.80 -17.89 -10.45
C MET A 347 19.24 -19.12 -9.66
N ARG A 348 18.44 -19.56 -8.68
CA ARG A 348 18.71 -20.76 -7.87
C ARG A 348 18.03 -22.03 -8.39
N GLY A 349 17.24 -21.93 -9.46
CA GLY A 349 16.45 -23.06 -9.97
C GLY A 349 15.30 -23.46 -9.03
N TYR A 350 14.82 -22.54 -8.20
CA TYR A 350 13.68 -22.76 -7.29
C TYR A 350 12.35 -22.28 -7.90
N PHE A 351 12.40 -21.68 -9.09
CA PHE A 351 11.21 -21.24 -9.81
C PHE A 351 10.88 -22.20 -10.97
N PRO A 352 9.62 -22.60 -11.17
CA PRO A 352 8.43 -22.33 -10.34
C PRO A 352 8.26 -23.29 -9.16
N ASN A 353 9.06 -24.37 -9.10
CA ASN A 353 8.99 -25.38 -8.04
C ASN A 353 10.31 -25.38 -7.26
N ASN A 354 10.21 -25.30 -5.93
CA ASN A 354 11.35 -25.38 -5.04
C ASN A 354 11.70 -26.86 -4.79
N PRO A 355 12.90 -27.34 -5.16
CA PRO A 355 13.35 -28.71 -4.95
C PRO A 355 13.32 -29.17 -3.49
N GLU A 356 13.42 -28.25 -2.55
CA GLU A 356 13.45 -28.54 -1.11
C GLU A 356 12.06 -28.84 -0.54
N ASP A 357 10.99 -28.38 -1.21
CA ASP A 357 9.59 -28.65 -0.82
C ASP A 357 9.07 -30.00 -1.39
N GLU A 358 9.94 -30.79 -2.05
CA GLU A 358 9.58 -31.94 -2.88
C GLU A 358 9.58 -33.32 -2.17
N GLU A 359 9.86 -33.40 -0.86
CA GLU A 359 9.94 -34.71 -0.18
C GLU A 359 8.59 -35.41 0.05
N GLU A 360 7.43 -34.74 -0.09
CA GLU A 360 6.15 -35.30 0.39
C GLU A 360 5.17 -35.89 -0.65
N ASP A 361 5.31 -35.70 -1.97
CA ASP A 361 4.25 -36.15 -2.90
C ASP A 361 4.75 -36.70 -4.26
N LYS A 362 4.78 -38.02 -4.40
CA LYS A 362 5.14 -38.73 -5.65
C LYS A 362 4.10 -38.58 -6.77
N ASP A 363 2.87 -38.17 -6.45
CA ASP A 363 1.79 -38.00 -7.44
C ASP A 363 1.85 -36.65 -8.21
N LYS A 364 2.71 -35.71 -7.78
CA LYS A 364 2.89 -34.38 -8.43
C LYS A 364 3.86 -34.38 -9.61
N GLU A 365 4.52 -35.49 -9.93
CA GLU A 365 5.54 -35.55 -10.99
C GLU A 365 4.98 -35.23 -12.39
N LYS A 366 3.72 -35.61 -12.66
CA LYS A 366 3.07 -35.37 -13.96
C LYS A 366 2.66 -33.91 -14.18
N THR A 367 2.34 -33.16 -13.13
CA THR A 367 1.95 -31.74 -13.19
C THR A 367 3.13 -30.77 -13.01
N LYS A 368 4.34 -31.28 -12.71
CA LYS A 368 5.54 -30.47 -12.49
C LYS A 368 5.90 -29.64 -13.73
N LEU A 369 5.92 -28.32 -13.57
CA LEU A 369 6.48 -27.40 -14.55
C LEU A 369 8.02 -27.49 -14.54
N PRO A 370 8.68 -27.33 -15.71
CA PRO A 370 10.13 -27.32 -15.77
C PRO A 370 10.69 -26.10 -15.02
N GLN A 371 11.91 -26.22 -14.48
CA GLN A 371 12.59 -25.11 -13.80
C GLN A 371 12.95 -24.03 -14.81
N ILE A 372 12.60 -22.79 -14.50
CA ILE A 372 12.82 -21.65 -15.38
C ILE A 372 13.93 -20.79 -14.81
N ASN A 373 14.92 -20.51 -15.64
CA ASN A 373 16.02 -19.61 -15.32
C ASN A 373 15.83 -18.27 -16.02
N VAL A 374 16.53 -17.25 -15.53
CA VAL A 374 16.55 -15.91 -16.10
C VAL A 374 17.04 -15.91 -17.56
N THR A 375 17.92 -16.85 -17.91
CA THR A 375 18.44 -17.03 -19.28
C THR A 375 17.38 -17.52 -20.27
N ASP A 376 16.28 -18.12 -19.78
CA ASP A 376 15.21 -18.64 -20.64
C ASP A 376 14.28 -17.52 -21.15
N ILE A 377 14.46 -16.30 -20.64
CA ILE A 377 13.68 -15.12 -21.02
C ILE A 377 14.19 -14.58 -22.35
N ALA A 378 13.36 -14.69 -23.38
CA ALA A 378 13.61 -14.16 -24.71
C ALA A 378 13.30 -12.66 -24.80
N TYR A 379 12.22 -12.21 -24.17
CA TYR A 379 11.75 -10.83 -24.20
C TYR A 379 11.06 -10.45 -22.88
N PHE A 380 11.17 -9.19 -22.50
CA PHE A 380 10.48 -8.63 -21.33
C PHE A 380 9.66 -7.40 -21.72
N LEU A 381 8.38 -7.38 -21.37
CA LEU A 381 7.48 -6.26 -21.56
C LEU A 381 6.84 -5.92 -20.22
N GLU A 382 7.08 -4.72 -19.71
CA GLU A 382 6.41 -4.23 -18.49
C GLU A 382 5.43 -3.12 -18.82
N LEU A 383 4.23 -3.19 -18.26
CA LEU A 383 3.21 -2.15 -18.35
C LEU A 383 3.15 -1.40 -17.02
N LYS A 384 3.31 -0.08 -17.05
CA LYS A 384 3.26 0.74 -15.84
C LYS A 384 2.75 2.14 -16.16
N GLN A 385 1.80 2.65 -15.37
CA GLN A 385 1.26 4.00 -15.51
C GLN A 385 0.78 4.27 -16.95
N LEU A 386 -0.37 3.72 -17.32
CA LEU A 386 -0.94 3.83 -18.67
C LEU A 386 -2.23 4.65 -18.68
N GLY A 387 -2.60 5.26 -17.55
CA GLY A 387 -3.90 5.90 -17.34
C GLY A 387 -4.01 7.29 -17.97
N LEU A 388 -2.90 8.01 -18.15
CA LEU A 388 -2.89 9.43 -18.54
C LEU A 388 -2.22 9.65 -19.91
N GLY A 389 -2.36 8.71 -20.85
CA GLY A 389 -1.80 8.84 -22.20
C GLY A 389 -2.42 10.02 -22.97
N ASP A 390 -1.60 10.94 -23.48
CA ASP A 390 -2.09 12.06 -24.29
C ASP A 390 -2.42 11.56 -25.69
N GLU A 391 -3.65 11.73 -26.15
CA GLU A 391 -4.07 11.30 -27.49
C GLU A 391 -3.71 9.83 -27.81
N SER A 392 -3.74 8.96 -26.79
CA SER A 392 -3.31 7.55 -26.89
C SER A 392 -1.83 7.38 -27.27
N THR A 393 -0.96 8.29 -26.82
CA THR A 393 0.49 8.19 -26.98
C THR A 393 1.14 7.58 -25.73
N TYR A 394 1.97 6.56 -25.95
CA TYR A 394 2.74 5.86 -24.92
C TYR A 394 4.22 5.84 -25.27
N TYR A 395 5.07 5.73 -24.25
CA TYR A 395 6.51 5.78 -24.36
C TYR A 395 7.13 4.44 -24.01
N ALA A 396 7.91 3.91 -24.95
CA ALA A 396 8.74 2.73 -24.79
C ALA A 396 10.10 3.12 -24.21
N HIS A 397 10.33 2.78 -22.94
CA HIS A 397 11.60 2.96 -22.24
C HIS A 397 12.46 1.71 -22.36
N VAL A 398 13.75 1.91 -22.59
CA VAL A 398 14.75 0.84 -22.74
C VAL A 398 15.98 1.16 -21.89
N ASP A 399 16.69 0.14 -21.40
CA ASP A 399 17.88 0.34 -20.59
C ASP A 399 19.09 0.77 -21.44
N PRO A 400 19.67 1.97 -21.23
CA PRO A 400 20.81 2.44 -22.02
C PRO A 400 22.02 1.50 -21.98
N ILE A 401 22.28 0.85 -20.84
CA ILE A 401 23.44 -0.03 -20.65
C ILE A 401 23.27 -1.30 -21.49
N SER A 402 22.09 -1.92 -21.45
CA SER A 402 21.76 -3.11 -22.25
C SER A 402 21.77 -2.82 -23.75
N GLN A 403 21.49 -1.58 -24.18
CA GLN A 403 21.53 -1.18 -25.59
C GLN A 403 22.96 -1.05 -26.16
N GLU A 404 24.02 -1.11 -25.34
CA GLU A 404 25.41 -1.16 -25.83
C GLU A 404 25.73 -2.48 -26.54
N ASP A 405 25.00 -3.55 -26.22
CA ASP A 405 25.08 -4.83 -26.89
C ASP A 405 24.24 -4.82 -28.18
N GLU A 406 24.89 -5.05 -29.32
CA GLU A 406 24.25 -4.96 -30.65
C GLU A 406 23.11 -5.99 -30.84
N GLU A 407 23.22 -7.19 -30.25
CA GLU A 407 22.17 -8.20 -30.34
C GLU A 407 20.94 -7.78 -29.54
N VAL A 408 21.14 -7.34 -28.29
CA VAL A 408 20.06 -6.86 -27.43
C VAL A 408 19.40 -5.63 -28.04
N TYR A 409 20.18 -4.70 -28.58
CA TYR A 409 19.70 -3.52 -29.28
C TYR A 409 18.77 -3.87 -30.44
N ASN A 410 19.25 -4.72 -31.37
CA ASN A 410 18.46 -5.09 -32.55
C ASN A 410 17.15 -5.79 -32.16
N ARG A 411 17.21 -6.71 -31.19
CA ARG A 411 16.04 -7.41 -30.68
C ARG A 411 15.05 -6.49 -29.96
N THR A 412 15.55 -5.47 -29.24
CA THR A 412 14.70 -4.48 -28.58
C THR A 412 14.01 -3.58 -29.60
N GLU A 413 14.72 -3.15 -30.65
CA GLU A 413 14.14 -2.37 -31.75
C GLU A 413 13.04 -3.14 -32.50
N ASP A 414 13.17 -4.46 -32.63
CA ASP A 414 12.12 -5.29 -33.23
C ASP A 414 10.84 -5.30 -32.38
N ILE A 415 10.95 -5.38 -31.04
CA ILE A 415 9.79 -5.25 -30.14
C ILE A 415 9.14 -3.87 -30.30
N ILE A 416 9.93 -2.81 -30.32
CA ILE A 416 9.41 -1.44 -30.46
C ILE A 416 8.66 -1.28 -31.79
N LYS A 417 9.20 -1.80 -32.90
CA LYS A 417 8.51 -1.78 -34.19
C LYS A 417 7.20 -2.57 -34.17
N ILE A 418 7.16 -3.71 -33.48
CA ILE A 418 5.93 -4.50 -33.30
C ILE A 418 4.90 -3.67 -32.52
N LEU A 419 5.30 -3.04 -31.43
CA LEU A 419 4.42 -2.16 -30.62
C LEU A 419 3.92 -0.96 -31.43
N GLN A 420 4.77 -0.34 -32.25
CA GLN A 420 4.42 0.76 -33.14
C GLN A 420 3.45 0.36 -34.26
N GLY A 421 3.47 -0.90 -34.67
CA GLY A 421 2.53 -1.44 -35.65
C GLY A 421 1.22 -1.96 -35.05
N ALA A 422 1.07 -1.94 -33.73
CA ALA A 422 -0.04 -2.57 -33.03
C ALA A 422 -1.18 -1.58 -32.76
N GLY A 423 -2.23 -1.66 -33.58
CA GLY A 423 -3.52 -1.01 -33.33
C GLY A 423 -3.54 0.50 -33.58
N ASP A 424 -4.48 1.18 -32.93
CA ASP A 424 -4.76 2.61 -33.10
C ASP A 424 -4.01 3.48 -32.06
N VAL A 425 -2.91 2.97 -31.51
CA VAL A 425 -2.16 3.59 -30.41
C VAL A 425 -0.79 4.05 -30.92
N THR A 426 -0.34 5.23 -30.48
CA THR A 426 0.98 5.75 -30.85
C THR A 426 2.01 5.33 -29.82
N VAL A 427 3.07 4.64 -30.25
CA VAL A 427 4.19 4.26 -29.37
C VAL A 427 5.46 5.00 -29.80
N GLU A 428 5.90 5.92 -28.95
CA GLU A 428 7.15 6.65 -29.14
C GLU A 428 8.29 6.04 -28.34
N LYS A 429 9.53 6.18 -28.84
CA LYS A 429 10.72 5.76 -28.09
C LYS A 429 11.13 6.87 -27.11
N ALA A 430 11.34 6.51 -25.85
CA ALA A 430 11.96 7.42 -24.89
C ALA A 430 13.41 7.75 -25.28
N PRO A 431 13.97 8.90 -24.88
CA PRO A 431 15.36 9.25 -25.17
C PRO A 431 16.34 8.19 -24.66
N ARG A 432 17.32 7.81 -25.49
CA ARG A 432 18.24 6.69 -25.22
C ARG A 432 19.23 6.94 -24.09
N ASP A 433 19.43 8.19 -23.73
CA ASP A 433 20.31 8.63 -22.65
C ASP A 433 19.62 8.61 -21.28
N GLN A 434 18.31 8.32 -21.23
CA GLN A 434 17.56 8.26 -19.98
C GLN A 434 17.60 6.85 -19.37
N PRO A 435 17.81 6.73 -18.05
CA PRO A 435 17.64 5.46 -17.35
C PRO A 435 16.21 4.95 -17.47
N LEU A 436 16.00 3.67 -17.21
CA LEU A 436 14.65 3.12 -17.05
C LEU A 436 13.91 3.79 -15.88
N PRO A 437 12.59 4.01 -16.00
CA PRO A 437 11.75 4.32 -14.85
C PRO A 437 11.81 3.21 -13.80
N PRO A 438 11.47 3.51 -12.53
CA PRO A 438 11.40 2.49 -11.49
C PRO A 438 10.43 1.37 -11.90
N ALA A 439 10.96 0.19 -12.23
CA ALA A 439 10.22 -0.91 -12.84
C ALA A 439 10.81 -2.25 -12.40
N SER A 440 9.97 -3.29 -12.33
CA SER A 440 10.37 -4.64 -11.96
C SER A 440 11.49 -5.17 -12.87
N PHE A 441 11.49 -4.75 -14.15
CA PHE A 441 12.49 -5.12 -15.14
C PHE A 441 13.92 -4.80 -14.70
N GLN A 442 14.13 -3.73 -13.92
CA GLN A 442 15.45 -3.39 -13.39
C GLN A 442 16.04 -4.53 -12.53
N ARG A 443 15.20 -5.29 -11.82
CA ARG A 443 15.64 -6.44 -11.01
C ARG A 443 16.10 -7.60 -11.87
N PHE A 444 15.46 -7.82 -13.02
CA PHE A 444 15.88 -8.84 -13.98
C PHE A 444 17.23 -8.47 -14.61
N LEU A 445 17.40 -7.23 -15.03
CA LEU A 445 18.68 -6.74 -15.58
C LEU A 445 19.83 -6.81 -14.57
N LYS A 446 19.54 -6.57 -13.27
CA LYS A 446 20.54 -6.67 -12.20
C LYS A 446 21.13 -8.08 -12.01
N SER A 447 20.48 -9.12 -12.53
CA SER A 447 21.03 -10.48 -12.55
C SER A 447 22.24 -10.64 -13.48
N GLY A 448 22.48 -9.67 -14.38
CA GLY A 448 23.51 -9.72 -15.41
C GLY A 448 23.08 -10.42 -16.70
N ALA A 449 21.82 -10.88 -16.77
CA ALA A 449 21.26 -11.45 -17.99
C ALA A 449 21.01 -10.38 -19.06
N LYS A 450 21.41 -10.68 -20.30
CA LYS A 450 21.17 -9.84 -21.47
C LYS A 450 19.77 -10.05 -22.01
N ILE A 451 18.80 -9.35 -21.44
CA ILE A 451 17.37 -9.51 -21.78
C ILE A 451 16.92 -8.31 -22.61
N PRO A 452 16.48 -8.50 -23.87
CA PRO A 452 15.81 -7.45 -24.62
C PRO A 452 14.44 -7.18 -23.99
N GLY A 453 14.17 -5.91 -23.66
CA GLY A 453 12.90 -5.57 -23.05
C GLY A 453 12.54 -4.10 -23.08
N VAL A 454 11.25 -3.84 -22.86
CA VAL A 454 10.63 -2.51 -22.96
C VAL A 454 9.73 -2.30 -21.75
N VAL A 455 9.83 -1.13 -21.12
CA VAL A 455 8.85 -0.64 -20.14
C VAL A 455 7.96 0.37 -20.84
N LEU A 456 6.67 0.06 -20.99
CA LEU A 456 5.68 0.90 -21.63
C LEU A 456 4.96 1.75 -20.59
N THR A 457 4.92 3.06 -20.79
CA THR A 457 4.34 4.04 -19.86
C THR A 457 3.63 5.18 -20.59
N ASP A 458 2.84 5.98 -19.89
CA ASP A 458 2.18 7.19 -20.40
C ASP A 458 3.05 8.45 -20.39
N HIS A 459 4.26 8.36 -19.83
CA HIS A 459 5.15 9.48 -19.62
C HIS A 459 6.51 9.29 -20.29
N LYS A 460 7.04 10.38 -20.84
CA LYS A 460 8.36 10.38 -21.48
C LYS A 460 9.52 10.47 -20.50
N LYS A 461 9.33 11.19 -19.39
CA LYS A 461 10.38 11.47 -18.40
C LYS A 461 9.80 11.52 -16.99
N GLU A 462 9.18 12.62 -16.57
CA GLU A 462 8.55 12.71 -15.24
C GLU A 462 7.15 12.10 -15.30
N PHE A 463 6.70 11.48 -14.21
CA PHE A 463 5.36 10.92 -14.11
C PHE A 463 4.31 11.99 -14.40
N LYS A 464 3.32 11.63 -15.21
CA LYS A 464 2.11 12.45 -15.38
C LYS A 464 1.22 12.41 -14.14
N ASN A 465 1.31 11.34 -13.36
CA ASN A 465 0.57 11.18 -12.13
C ASN A 465 1.12 12.11 -11.04
N GLY A 466 0.49 13.28 -10.87
CA GLY A 466 0.75 14.22 -9.78
C GLY A 466 0.41 13.69 -8.37
N PHE A 467 -0.27 12.55 -8.30
CA PHE A 467 -0.69 11.88 -7.06
C PHE A 467 -0.04 10.51 -6.88
N TYR A 468 1.12 10.24 -7.49
CA TYR A 468 1.81 8.94 -7.38
C TYR A 468 1.90 8.45 -5.92
N ASN A 469 1.40 7.24 -5.61
CA ASN A 469 1.40 6.68 -4.25
C ASN A 469 0.88 7.65 -3.16
N SER A 470 -0.19 8.37 -3.52
CA SER A 470 -0.86 9.35 -2.67
C SER A 470 -2.26 8.90 -2.30
N ARG A 471 -2.80 9.51 -1.24
CA ARG A 471 -4.20 9.35 -0.83
C ARG A 471 -5.21 9.86 -1.88
N TYR A 472 -4.76 10.59 -2.90
CA TYR A 472 -5.58 11.14 -3.97
C TYR A 472 -5.47 10.36 -5.30
N ASP A 473 -4.67 9.28 -5.37
CA ASP A 473 -4.60 8.40 -6.54
C ASP A 473 -5.80 7.43 -6.57
N ILE A 474 -6.98 8.00 -6.77
CA ILE A 474 -8.29 7.33 -6.69
C ILE A 474 -8.99 7.40 -8.06
N PRO A 475 -10.05 6.61 -8.31
CA PRO A 475 -10.68 6.55 -9.64
C PRO A 475 -11.15 7.91 -10.18
N LEU A 476 -11.55 8.81 -9.28
CA LEU A 476 -11.94 10.19 -9.61
C LEU A 476 -10.82 10.93 -10.36
N PHE A 477 -9.54 10.71 -10.04
CA PHE A 477 -8.40 11.32 -10.71
C PHE A 477 -8.31 10.93 -12.20
N LEU A 478 -8.75 9.71 -12.53
CA LEU A 478 -8.83 9.23 -13.92
C LEU A 478 -10.14 9.62 -14.62
N GLY A 479 -10.96 10.49 -14.01
CA GLY A 479 -12.29 10.85 -14.53
C GLY A 479 -13.32 9.73 -14.42
N ILE A 480 -13.07 8.71 -13.59
CA ILE A 480 -13.99 7.60 -13.37
C ILE A 480 -14.85 7.93 -12.15
N ASP A 481 -16.12 8.30 -12.39
CA ASP A 481 -17.06 8.65 -11.33
C ASP A 481 -17.56 7.41 -10.58
N SER A 482 -17.17 7.29 -9.31
CA SER A 482 -17.58 6.22 -8.41
C SER A 482 -19.01 6.38 -7.87
N GLU A 483 -19.67 7.53 -8.04
CA GLU A 483 -21.06 7.72 -7.57
C GLU A 483 -22.05 6.84 -8.36
N THR A 484 -21.66 6.31 -9.52
CA THR A 484 -22.43 5.30 -10.26
C THR A 484 -22.28 3.88 -9.72
N TRP A 485 -21.30 3.61 -8.83
CA TRP A 485 -20.92 2.24 -8.42
C TRP A 485 -21.69 1.76 -7.18
N GLU A 486 -22.28 2.68 -6.41
CA GLU A 486 -23.10 2.33 -5.23
C GLU A 486 -24.41 1.61 -5.60
N ASN A 487 -24.88 1.72 -6.85
CA ASN A 487 -26.16 1.12 -7.25
C ASN A 487 -26.07 -0.24 -7.97
N ASP A 488 -24.94 -0.64 -8.58
CA ASP A 488 -24.93 -1.83 -9.44
C ASP A 488 -23.72 -2.79 -9.32
N THR A 489 -22.79 -2.58 -8.39
CA THR A 489 -21.69 -3.53 -8.20
C THR A 489 -21.45 -3.86 -6.75
N VAL A 490 -21.81 -5.09 -6.36
CA VAL A 490 -21.26 -5.74 -5.18
C VAL A 490 -19.75 -5.80 -5.39
N ILE A 491 -19.00 -4.98 -4.66
CA ILE A 491 -17.54 -5.13 -4.54
C ILE A 491 -17.33 -6.41 -3.74
N LEU A 492 -17.33 -7.55 -4.43
CA LEU A 492 -16.91 -8.80 -3.84
C LEU A 492 -15.41 -8.66 -3.54
N PRO A 493 -14.98 -8.81 -2.27
CA PRO A 493 -13.57 -8.97 -1.96
C PRO A 493 -12.98 -10.04 -2.88
N ILE A 494 -11.76 -9.87 -3.37
CA ILE A 494 -11.05 -10.85 -4.23
C ILE A 494 -11.07 -12.27 -3.60
N SER A 495 -11.18 -12.38 -2.28
CA SER A 495 -11.38 -13.66 -1.58
C SER A 495 -12.68 -14.39 -1.96
N GLU A 496 -13.78 -13.68 -2.18
CA GLU A 496 -15.06 -14.29 -2.61
C GLU A 496 -15.05 -14.65 -4.10
N VAL A 497 -14.33 -13.89 -4.92
CA VAL A 497 -14.04 -14.24 -6.32
C VAL A 497 -13.20 -15.52 -6.39
N ARG A 498 -12.26 -15.72 -5.46
CA ARG A 498 -11.47 -16.96 -5.36
C ARG A 498 -12.36 -18.19 -5.09
N ASP A 499 -13.33 -18.08 -4.20
CA ASP A 499 -14.26 -19.18 -3.90
C ASP A 499 -15.18 -19.49 -5.08
N TYR A 500 -15.61 -18.45 -5.82
CA TYR A 500 -16.33 -18.62 -7.07
C TYR A 500 -15.48 -19.29 -8.16
N ILE A 501 -14.23 -18.88 -8.36
CA ILE A 501 -13.31 -19.51 -9.33
C ILE A 501 -13.04 -20.97 -8.95
N ASN A 502 -12.83 -21.26 -7.67
CA ASN A 502 -12.64 -22.64 -7.20
C ASN A 502 -13.86 -23.52 -7.50
N SER A 503 -15.08 -22.96 -7.41
CA SER A 503 -16.32 -23.68 -7.74
C SER A 503 -16.51 -24.00 -9.23
N ILE A 504 -15.79 -23.30 -10.12
CA ILE A 504 -15.79 -23.55 -11.57
C ILE A 504 -14.69 -24.56 -11.95
N SER A 505 -13.66 -24.70 -11.11
CA SER A 505 -12.53 -25.61 -11.32
C SER A 505 -12.70 -27.02 -10.73
N SER A 506 -13.81 -27.28 -10.05
CA SER A 506 -14.28 -28.61 -9.61
C SER A 506 -15.35 -29.15 -10.54
#